data_AF-A0A0P1AN66-F1
#
_entry.id   AF-A0A0P1AN66-F1
#
_cell.length_a   1.000
_cell.length_b   1.000
_cell.length_c   1.000
_cell.angle_alpha   90.00
_cell.angle_beta   90.00
_cell.angle_gamma   90.00
#
_symmetry.space_group_name_H-M   'P 1'
#
loop_
_entity.id
_entity.type
_entity.pdbx_description
1 polymer ?
#
loop_
_entity_poly.entity_id
_entity_poly.type
_entity_poly.pdbx_seq_one_letter_code
_entity_poly.pdbx_strand_id
1 'polypeptide(L)'
;MAISRYRRDSKRLSVNVWYLLTCGFFIVYITFLISWQFGDFSYLASTEQLSHLRTVHKHLDDAFDVDKTLQYKNEEQTHENGHSIESKNGHEPKNVTLMKQIPDAAVSPLHSIASSIKTITASTVNSTLSRPPFTAVLKSKTSNDEIEDIVPSISKKPLNPTNWTISGYADTIKFLKQYQYDPQKALFLFFVCSDEHFQANDWSEICVKGKENVYEMFSTSSEHNQLVTIYAGSKQYWKYQNDFYNDRDLKIVSVPSILKWEGRGGRTSGMLVQTSLYDVELVKYLFAKNGSPESFFPVETVQNKEIVTVNGYDAFVDTMTAFEEEMNPVSTFLMMVAGRFQYNKRPWCPYCRYSELPLEYAFYSFAPKNSRLIRVEVTDSYTDWEKRTEFTEDPNLKLQHVPLMLKIDLEPADITNKIKFTRHMFRYDRLTPLRLFFKRFT
;
A
#
# COMPACT_ATOMS: atom_id res chain seq x y z
N MET A 1 -91.45 17.47 -23.05
CA MET A 1 -90.83 16.26 -23.64
C MET A 1 -89.92 16.74 -24.77
N ALA A 2 -88.61 16.86 -24.50
CA ALA A 2 -87.61 17.25 -25.49
C ALA A 2 -86.31 16.52 -25.17
N ILE A 3 -85.88 15.64 -26.07
CA ILE A 3 -84.67 14.79 -25.93
C ILE A 3 -83.53 15.47 -26.69
N SER A 4 -82.53 15.96 -25.96
CA SER A 4 -81.29 16.51 -26.50
C SER A 4 -80.24 15.40 -26.63
N ARG A 5 -79.82 15.09 -27.87
CA ARG A 5 -78.78 14.12 -28.21
C ARG A 5 -77.39 14.73 -28.01
N TYR A 6 -76.58 14.15 -27.14
CA TYR A 6 -75.17 14.49 -26.93
C TYR A 6 -74.29 13.75 -27.95
N ARG A 7 -73.64 14.49 -28.84
CA ARG A 7 -72.73 13.97 -29.89
C ARG A 7 -71.31 13.87 -29.30
N ARG A 8 -70.73 12.66 -29.32
CA ARG A 8 -69.40 12.35 -28.76
C ARG A 8 -68.36 12.48 -29.88
N ASP A 9 -67.61 13.57 -29.90
CA ASP A 9 -66.50 13.78 -30.84
C ASP A 9 -65.26 13.00 -30.39
N SER A 10 -64.89 11.97 -31.16
CA SER A 10 -63.67 11.20 -31.00
C SER A 10 -62.52 11.92 -31.71
N LYS A 11 -61.69 12.64 -30.95
CA LYS A 11 -60.44 13.20 -31.45
C LYS A 11 -59.41 12.07 -31.61
N ARG A 12 -59.18 11.63 -32.85
CA ARG A 12 -58.03 10.77 -33.19
C ARG A 12 -56.75 11.56 -32.92
N LEU A 13 -55.98 11.13 -31.91
CA LEU A 13 -54.58 11.56 -31.74
C LEU A 13 -53.78 11.04 -32.93
N SER A 14 -53.42 11.92 -33.87
CA SER A 14 -52.38 11.63 -34.85
C SER A 14 -51.04 11.70 -34.13
N VAL A 15 -50.55 10.53 -33.70
CA VAL A 15 -49.17 10.40 -33.21
C VAL A 15 -48.25 10.71 -34.39
N ASN A 16 -47.46 11.79 -34.24
CA ASN A 16 -46.55 12.24 -35.29
C ASN A 16 -45.45 11.18 -35.48
N VAL A 17 -45.34 10.64 -36.69
CA VAL A 17 -44.41 9.55 -37.06
C VAL A 17 -42.96 9.88 -36.68
N TRP A 18 -42.62 11.16 -36.65
CA TRP A 18 -41.31 11.63 -36.18
C TRP A 18 -40.97 11.21 -34.75
N TYR A 19 -41.95 11.21 -33.83
CA TYR A 19 -41.71 10.79 -32.45
C TYR A 19 -41.41 9.29 -32.34
N LEU A 20 -42.01 8.47 -33.22
CA LEU A 20 -41.72 7.03 -33.26
C LEU A 20 -40.31 6.76 -33.76
N LEU A 21 -39.84 7.53 -34.76
CA LEU A 21 -38.48 7.40 -35.29
C LEU A 21 -37.42 7.87 -34.28
N THR A 22 -37.66 8.99 -33.59
CA THR A 22 -36.72 9.48 -32.56
C THR A 22 -36.67 8.54 -31.35
N CYS A 23 -37.80 7.98 -30.91
CA CYS A 23 -37.82 6.96 -29.86
C CYS A 23 -37.06 5.70 -30.28
N GLY A 24 -37.24 5.25 -31.53
CA GLY A 24 -36.50 4.09 -32.06
C GLY A 24 -34.99 4.30 -32.04
N PHE A 25 -34.52 5.46 -32.50
CA PHE A 25 -33.09 5.78 -32.52
C PHE A 25 -32.50 5.88 -31.10
N PHE A 26 -33.25 6.45 -30.15
CA PHE A 26 -32.83 6.55 -28.75
C PHE A 26 -32.69 5.18 -28.09
N ILE A 27 -33.61 4.25 -28.36
CA ILE A 27 -33.53 2.88 -27.87
C ILE A 27 -32.28 2.19 -28.42
N VAL A 28 -32.02 2.26 -29.72
CA VAL A 28 -30.83 1.64 -30.34
C VAL A 28 -29.53 2.23 -29.77
N TYR A 29 -29.49 3.54 -29.55
CA TYR A 29 -28.33 4.22 -28.95
C TYR A 29 -28.09 3.77 -27.50
N ILE A 30 -29.15 3.62 -26.68
CA ILE A 30 -29.03 3.07 -25.33
C ILE A 30 -28.52 1.62 -25.36
N THR A 31 -29.06 0.77 -26.24
CA THR A 31 -28.59 -0.62 -26.36
C THR A 31 -27.13 -0.68 -26.77
N PHE A 32 -26.71 0.19 -27.70
CA PHE A 32 -25.31 0.32 -28.11
C PHE A 32 -24.41 0.77 -26.95
N LEU A 33 -24.82 1.74 -26.14
CA LEU A 33 -24.05 2.16 -24.96
C LEU A 33 -23.94 1.05 -23.91
N ILE A 34 -25.00 0.28 -23.69
CA ILE A 34 -25.00 -0.88 -22.80
C ILE A 34 -24.03 -1.95 -23.31
N SER A 35 -24.06 -2.24 -24.62
CA SER A 35 -23.16 -3.22 -25.24
C SER A 35 -21.71 -2.76 -25.33
N TRP A 36 -21.46 -1.45 -25.45
CA TRP A 36 -20.11 -0.90 -25.63
C TRP A 36 -19.36 -0.70 -24.31
N GLN A 37 -20.05 -0.51 -23.18
CA GLN A 37 -19.40 -0.28 -21.88
C GLN A 37 -19.28 -1.50 -20.96
N PHE A 38 -19.86 -2.65 -21.29
CA PHE A 38 -19.88 -3.80 -20.38
C PHE A 38 -19.59 -5.12 -21.09
N GLY A 39 -18.33 -5.32 -21.49
CA GLY A 39 -17.78 -6.67 -21.56
C GLY A 39 -17.73 -7.26 -20.14
N ASP A 40 -18.59 -8.25 -19.90
CA ASP A 40 -18.70 -9.13 -18.73
C ASP A 40 -18.52 -8.52 -17.33
N PHE A 41 -19.64 -8.08 -16.74
CA PHE A 41 -19.76 -7.78 -15.30
C PHE A 41 -20.67 -8.76 -14.55
N SER A 42 -20.63 -10.05 -14.91
CA SER A 42 -21.32 -11.11 -14.15
C SER A 42 -20.77 -11.34 -12.72
N TYR A 43 -19.83 -10.51 -12.24
CA TYR A 43 -19.20 -10.61 -10.92
C TYR A 43 -19.45 -9.43 -9.96
N LEU A 44 -20.21 -8.39 -10.34
CA LEU A 44 -20.48 -7.23 -9.44
C LEU A 44 -21.96 -7.07 -9.04
N ALA A 45 -22.62 -8.18 -8.69
CA ALA A 45 -23.87 -8.11 -7.95
C ALA A 45 -23.60 -7.87 -6.45
N SER A 46 -23.22 -6.65 -6.08
CA SER A 46 -23.46 -6.11 -4.74
C SER A 46 -23.56 -4.58 -4.81
N THR A 47 -24.81 -4.10 -4.87
CA THR A 47 -25.18 -2.69 -5.05
C THR A 47 -24.99 -1.82 -3.80
N GLU A 48 -24.45 -2.36 -2.69
CA GLU A 48 -24.13 -1.57 -1.50
C GLU A 48 -22.77 -0.83 -1.57
N GLN A 49 -21.85 -1.20 -2.47
CA GLN A 49 -20.50 -0.61 -2.47
C GLN A 49 -20.36 0.72 -3.24
N LEU A 50 -21.29 1.03 -4.15
CA LEU A 50 -21.19 2.23 -5.00
C LEU A 50 -21.67 3.52 -4.31
N SER A 51 -22.57 3.42 -3.31
CA SER A 51 -23.03 4.58 -2.54
C SER A 51 -21.94 5.10 -1.58
N HIS A 52 -21.07 4.23 -1.09
CA HIS A 52 -19.95 4.61 -0.23
C HIS A 52 -18.83 5.35 -0.98
N LEU A 53 -18.60 5.08 -2.27
CA LEU A 53 -17.53 5.72 -3.04
C LEU A 53 -17.79 7.22 -3.34
N ARG A 54 -19.05 7.64 -3.50
CA ARG A 54 -19.39 9.06 -3.67
C ARG A 54 -19.27 9.88 -2.37
N THR A 55 -19.50 9.26 -1.22
CA THR A 55 -19.38 9.94 0.08
C THR A 55 -17.91 10.04 0.51
N VAL A 56 -17.05 9.11 0.09
CA VAL A 56 -15.61 9.12 0.40
C VAL A 56 -14.86 10.24 -0.33
N HIS A 57 -15.27 10.64 -1.54
CA HIS A 57 -14.61 11.76 -2.23
C HIS A 57 -14.87 13.12 -1.55
N LYS A 58 -16.04 13.31 -0.93
CA LYS A 58 -16.36 14.51 -0.15
C LYS A 58 -15.70 14.57 1.23
N HIS A 59 -15.39 13.42 1.83
CA HIS A 59 -14.73 13.36 3.14
C HIS A 59 -13.20 13.34 3.07
N LEU A 60 -12.62 13.26 1.87
CA LEU A 60 -11.19 13.45 1.69
C LEU A 60 -10.80 14.90 1.99
N ASP A 61 -11.61 15.87 1.55
CA ASP A 61 -11.38 17.30 1.77
C ASP A 61 -11.35 17.68 3.26
N ASP A 62 -12.19 17.05 4.10
CA ASP A 62 -12.25 17.31 5.55
C ASP A 62 -11.01 16.78 6.30
N ALA A 63 -10.34 15.73 5.80
CA ALA A 63 -9.16 15.15 6.43
C ALA A 63 -7.90 16.02 6.30
N PHE A 64 -7.90 16.99 5.38
CA PHE A 64 -6.76 17.87 5.09
C PHE A 64 -6.83 19.21 5.83
N ASP A 65 -8.01 19.65 6.26
CA ASP A 65 -8.17 20.93 6.98
C ASP A 65 -7.52 20.89 8.39
N VAL A 66 -7.39 19.69 8.98
CA VAL A 66 -6.75 19.48 10.29
C VAL A 66 -5.22 19.67 10.22
N ASP A 67 -4.58 19.27 9.12
CA ASP A 67 -3.11 19.42 8.95
C ASP A 67 -2.74 20.90 8.76
N LYS A 68 -3.58 21.65 8.04
CA LYS A 68 -3.46 23.10 7.87
C LYS A 68 -3.58 23.86 9.20
N THR A 69 -4.52 23.46 10.05
CA THR A 69 -4.74 24.09 11.37
C THR A 69 -3.56 23.86 12.34
N LEU A 70 -2.82 22.76 12.18
CA LEU A 70 -1.69 22.41 13.06
C LEU A 70 -0.34 22.97 12.59
N GLN A 71 -0.16 23.20 11.29
CA GLN A 71 1.02 23.90 10.79
C GLN A 71 1.04 25.36 11.30
N TYR A 72 -0.12 26.03 11.30
CA TYR A 72 -0.27 27.35 11.91
C TYR A 72 0.05 27.37 13.41
N LYS A 73 -0.38 26.36 14.17
CA LYS A 73 -0.10 26.26 15.61
C LYS A 73 1.38 26.07 15.94
N ASN A 74 2.11 25.32 15.11
CA ASN A 74 3.55 25.11 15.32
C ASN A 74 4.37 26.37 14.95
N GLU A 75 3.93 27.15 13.95
CA GLU A 75 4.56 28.43 13.61
C GLU A 75 4.34 29.48 14.72
N GLU A 76 3.15 29.52 15.33
CA GLU A 76 2.81 30.42 16.44
C GLU A 76 3.65 30.10 17.71
N GLN A 77 3.86 28.82 18.02
CA GLN A 77 4.70 28.38 19.13
C GLN A 77 6.20 28.65 18.93
N THR A 78 6.65 28.79 17.68
CA THR A 78 8.05 29.13 17.36
C THR A 78 8.31 30.63 17.49
N HIS A 79 7.28 31.46 17.29
CA HIS A 79 7.37 32.91 17.48
C HIS A 79 7.25 33.36 18.95
N GLU A 80 6.50 32.67 19.79
CA GLU A 80 6.38 33.02 21.22
C GLU A 80 7.63 32.68 22.06
N ASN A 81 8.45 31.72 21.64
CA ASN A 81 9.68 31.35 22.36
C ASN A 81 10.92 32.18 21.97
N GLY A 82 10.78 33.16 21.06
CA GLY A 82 11.88 33.99 20.56
C GLY A 82 12.17 35.27 21.37
N HIS A 83 11.37 35.59 22.39
CA HIS A 83 11.51 36.86 23.14
C HIS A 83 11.58 36.62 24.65
N SER A 84 12.78 36.29 25.16
CA SER A 84 13.26 36.68 26.51
C SER A 84 14.63 36.08 26.81
N ILE A 85 15.72 36.75 26.38
CA ILE A 85 16.97 36.78 27.15
C ILE A 85 17.55 38.20 27.01
N GLU A 86 17.29 39.04 28.01
CA GLU A 86 17.99 40.28 28.28
C GLU A 86 19.17 39.95 29.20
N SER A 87 20.41 40.21 28.79
CA SER A 87 21.55 40.26 29.71
C SER A 87 22.54 41.34 29.28
N LYS A 88 22.82 42.23 30.23
CA LYS A 88 23.71 43.39 30.17
C LYS A 88 25.17 42.99 30.44
N ASN A 89 26.07 43.91 30.02
CA ASN A 89 27.51 44.04 30.30
C ASN A 89 28.40 43.27 29.29
N GLY A 90 29.32 43.87 28.54
CA GLY A 90 29.98 45.17 28.64
C GLY A 90 31.45 45.01 29.04
N HIS A 91 32.34 44.67 28.09
CA HIS A 91 33.74 45.11 28.07
C HIS A 91 34.41 44.85 26.70
N GLU A 92 35.10 45.88 26.22
CA GLU A 92 35.83 45.99 24.95
C GLU A 92 37.38 45.89 25.22
N PRO A 93 38.30 46.06 24.25
CA PRO A 93 38.91 44.99 23.45
C PRO A 93 40.45 44.90 23.62
N LYS A 94 41.09 43.86 23.06
CA LYS A 94 42.48 43.95 22.58
C LYS A 94 42.73 43.16 21.29
N ASN A 95 43.40 43.86 20.38
CA ASN A 95 43.95 43.50 19.07
C ASN A 95 44.71 42.16 18.99
N VAL A 96 44.81 41.57 17.78
CA VAL A 96 46.07 41.43 16.99
C VAL A 96 45.92 40.39 15.85
N THR A 97 46.04 40.87 14.60
CA THR A 97 46.85 40.36 13.47
C THR A 97 46.47 39.09 12.67
N LEU A 98 45.91 39.33 11.48
CA LEU A 98 46.46 39.08 10.12
C LEU A 98 47.35 37.84 9.85
N MET A 99 46.91 37.03 8.87
CA MET A 99 47.66 36.21 7.87
C MET A 99 46.83 34.92 7.59
N LYS A 100 46.65 34.37 6.39
CA LYS A 100 47.17 34.59 5.04
C LYS A 100 46.27 33.80 4.08
N GLN A 101 46.20 34.30 2.85
CA GLN A 101 45.40 33.82 1.72
C GLN A 101 46.18 32.79 0.85
N ILE A 102 45.43 31.92 0.14
CA ILE A 102 45.66 31.36 -1.23
C ILE A 102 46.64 30.16 -1.38
N PRO A 103 46.52 29.24 -2.39
CA PRO A 103 45.53 29.09 -3.50
C PRO A 103 44.90 27.69 -3.70
N ASP A 104 43.88 27.70 -4.56
CA ASP A 104 43.40 26.61 -5.42
C ASP A 104 44.48 25.96 -6.31
N ALA A 105 44.33 24.67 -6.59
CA ALA A 105 44.82 24.06 -7.83
C ALA A 105 43.90 22.90 -8.25
N ALA A 106 43.26 23.09 -9.40
CA ALA A 106 42.49 22.11 -10.13
C ALA A 106 43.40 21.10 -10.84
N VAL A 107 43.07 19.81 -10.82
CA VAL A 107 43.32 18.84 -11.91
C VAL A 107 42.31 17.68 -11.82
N SER A 108 41.48 17.53 -12.85
CA SER A 108 40.83 16.27 -13.27
C SER A 108 41.52 15.79 -14.56
N PRO A 109 41.16 14.67 -15.21
CA PRO A 109 40.67 13.35 -14.78
C PRO A 109 41.45 12.19 -15.46
N LEU A 110 41.18 10.91 -15.10
CA LEU A 110 40.87 9.77 -16.01
C LEU A 110 41.25 8.37 -15.47
N HIS A 111 40.28 7.45 -15.64
CA HIS A 111 40.33 6.00 -15.91
C HIS A 111 41.11 5.01 -15.03
N SER A 112 40.37 4.00 -14.54
CA SER A 112 40.55 2.57 -14.85
C SER A 112 40.29 1.70 -13.61
N ILE A 113 39.09 1.13 -13.49
CA ILE A 113 38.87 -0.03 -12.62
C ILE A 113 38.55 -1.20 -13.54
N ALA A 114 39.61 -1.92 -13.88
CA ALA A 114 39.54 -3.24 -14.47
C ALA A 114 39.42 -4.29 -13.37
N SER A 115 38.39 -5.13 -13.51
CA SER A 115 38.40 -6.58 -13.30
C SER A 115 39.21 -7.18 -12.14
N SER A 116 38.52 -7.85 -11.22
CA SER A 116 39.02 -9.09 -10.61
C SER A 116 37.86 -10.01 -10.25
N ILE A 117 37.45 -10.81 -11.24
CA ILE A 117 36.70 -12.05 -11.06
C ILE A 117 37.72 -13.09 -10.60
N LYS A 118 37.53 -13.65 -9.41
CA LYS A 118 38.30 -14.82 -8.95
C LYS A 118 37.44 -16.07 -9.13
N THR A 119 37.75 -16.80 -10.19
CA THR A 119 37.37 -18.18 -10.47
C THR A 119 37.71 -19.07 -9.27
N ILE A 120 36.71 -19.82 -8.76
CA ILE A 120 36.95 -21.04 -7.99
C ILE A 120 36.27 -22.18 -8.75
N THR A 121 37.11 -23.10 -9.18
CA THR A 121 36.82 -24.32 -9.92
C THR A 121 36.11 -25.38 -9.06
N ALA A 122 35.36 -26.22 -9.78
CA ALA A 122 34.52 -27.30 -9.31
C ALA A 122 35.25 -28.38 -8.50
N SER A 123 34.49 -29.05 -7.63
CA SER A 123 34.77 -30.43 -7.22
C SER A 123 33.48 -31.23 -7.23
N THR A 124 33.52 -32.25 -8.08
CA THR A 124 32.54 -33.31 -8.33
C THR A 124 32.47 -34.27 -7.15
N VAL A 125 31.27 -34.54 -6.61
CA VAL A 125 30.97 -35.80 -5.92
C VAL A 125 29.55 -36.23 -6.24
N ASN A 126 29.44 -37.34 -6.98
CA ASN A 126 28.23 -38.12 -7.20
C ASN A 126 27.73 -38.72 -5.89
N SER A 127 26.41 -38.72 -5.64
CA SER A 127 25.76 -39.73 -4.79
C SER A 127 24.25 -39.83 -5.07
N THR A 128 23.96 -40.86 -5.87
CA THR A 128 22.76 -41.71 -5.96
C THR A 128 21.58 -41.50 -4.99
N LEU A 129 20.45 -41.19 -5.63
CA LEU A 129 19.07 -41.63 -5.41
C LEU A 129 18.88 -42.86 -4.49
N SER A 130 18.07 -42.73 -3.43
CA SER A 130 17.21 -43.84 -2.95
C SER A 130 16.00 -43.32 -2.16
N ARG A 131 14.83 -43.80 -2.56
CA ARG A 131 13.49 -43.51 -2.06
C ARG A 131 12.98 -44.74 -1.31
N PRO A 132 12.46 -44.64 -0.08
CA PRO A 132 11.68 -45.73 0.50
C PRO A 132 10.17 -45.54 0.23
N PRO A 133 9.42 -46.61 -0.04
CA PRO A 133 7.96 -46.58 -0.18
C PRO A 133 7.28 -46.73 1.18
N PHE A 134 6.21 -45.97 1.42
CA PHE A 134 5.28 -46.24 2.51
C PHE A 134 4.18 -47.17 2.02
N THR A 135 4.09 -48.35 2.65
CA THR A 135 3.04 -49.34 2.52
C THR A 135 1.82 -48.94 3.35
N ALA A 136 0.65 -49.03 2.74
CA ALA A 136 -0.64 -48.98 3.42
C ALA A 136 -0.95 -50.35 4.04
N VAL A 137 -1.38 -50.37 5.30
CA VAL A 137 -2.06 -51.53 5.90
C VAL A 137 -3.29 -51.03 6.66
N LEU A 138 -4.45 -51.39 6.12
CA LEU A 138 -5.74 -51.39 6.79
C LEU A 138 -5.83 -52.67 7.65
N LYS A 139 -6.28 -52.58 8.91
CA LYS A 139 -7.11 -53.62 9.53
C LYS A 139 -7.81 -53.11 10.79
N SER A 140 -9.11 -53.38 10.81
CA SER A 140 -10.07 -53.17 11.89
C SER A 140 -9.99 -54.28 12.95
N LYS A 141 -10.45 -54.01 14.19
CA LYS A 141 -11.75 -54.45 14.76
C LYS A 141 -11.73 -54.61 16.31
N THR A 142 -12.72 -53.98 16.94
CA THR A 142 -13.61 -54.43 18.06
C THR A 142 -13.13 -54.49 19.53
N SER A 143 -13.80 -53.64 20.34
CA SER A 143 -14.47 -53.87 21.65
C SER A 143 -13.68 -54.33 22.89
N ASN A 144 -13.72 -53.55 23.98
CA ASN A 144 -14.76 -53.58 25.02
C ASN A 144 -14.47 -52.50 26.09
N ASP A 145 -15.54 -52.13 26.80
CA ASP A 145 -15.65 -51.14 27.88
C ASP A 145 -14.59 -51.26 28.99
N GLU A 146 -14.09 -50.11 29.46
CA GLU A 146 -14.04 -49.78 30.88
C GLU A 146 -13.91 -48.25 31.09
N ILE A 147 -14.72 -47.73 32.00
CA ILE A 147 -14.89 -46.32 32.31
C ILE A 147 -13.76 -45.90 33.27
N GLU A 148 -12.84 -45.06 32.79
CA GLU A 148 -11.99 -44.23 33.64
C GLU A 148 -12.00 -42.80 33.10
N ASP A 149 -12.35 -41.85 33.97
CA ASP A 149 -12.37 -40.41 33.73
C ASP A 149 -10.95 -39.91 33.35
N ILE A 150 -10.64 -39.91 32.06
CA ILE A 150 -9.46 -39.23 31.53
C ILE A 150 -9.89 -37.83 31.13
N VAL A 151 -9.70 -36.88 32.07
CA VAL A 151 -9.60 -35.46 31.74
C VAL A 151 -8.54 -35.32 30.63
N PRO A 152 -8.87 -34.83 29.43
CA PRO A 152 -7.85 -34.56 28.44
C PRO A 152 -6.98 -33.43 29.00
N SER A 153 -5.77 -33.81 29.40
CA SER A 153 -4.68 -32.90 29.67
C SER A 153 -4.37 -32.18 28.36
N ILE A 154 -5.04 -31.04 28.17
CA ILE A 154 -4.62 -30.03 27.21
C ILE A 154 -3.21 -29.67 27.65
N SER A 155 -2.22 -30.28 26.99
CA SER A 155 -0.85 -29.83 27.00
C SER A 155 -0.84 -28.44 26.39
N LYS A 156 -1.19 -27.44 27.21
CA LYS A 156 -0.89 -26.05 26.98
C LYS A 156 0.62 -25.95 27.09
N LYS A 157 1.30 -26.15 25.95
CA LYS A 157 2.60 -25.54 25.74
C LYS A 157 2.45 -24.07 26.15
N PRO A 158 3.26 -23.53 27.06
CA PRO A 158 3.13 -22.14 27.44
C PRO A 158 3.41 -21.31 26.20
N LEU A 159 2.38 -20.64 25.68
CA LEU A 159 2.56 -19.56 24.72
C LEU A 159 3.27 -18.45 25.52
N ASN A 160 4.61 -18.37 25.43
CA ASN A 160 5.32 -17.19 25.91
C ASN A 160 4.62 -15.95 25.31
N PRO A 161 4.31 -14.89 26.07
CA PRO A 161 3.35 -13.89 25.65
C PRO A 161 3.97 -12.93 24.61
N THR A 162 4.07 -13.39 23.37
CA THR A 162 4.37 -12.59 22.17
C THR A 162 3.09 -12.03 21.53
N ASN A 163 1.93 -12.29 22.12
CA ASN A 163 0.65 -11.72 21.72
C ASN A 163 0.05 -10.90 22.86
N TRP A 164 -0.07 -9.59 22.68
CA TRP A 164 -0.75 -8.69 23.62
C TRP A 164 -2.12 -8.29 23.09
N THR A 165 -3.05 -8.03 24.01
CA THR A 165 -4.40 -7.57 23.65
C THR A 165 -4.66 -6.22 24.29
N ILE A 166 -5.15 -5.27 23.49
CA ILE A 166 -5.42 -3.88 23.90
C ILE A 166 -6.83 -3.47 23.46
N SER A 167 -7.52 -2.71 24.30
CA SER A 167 -8.89 -2.22 24.04
C SER A 167 -8.89 -0.74 23.74
N GLY A 168 -9.20 -0.39 22.49
CA GLY A 168 -9.44 0.99 22.08
C GLY A 168 -8.20 1.85 21.91
N TYR A 169 -8.44 3.10 21.49
CA TYR A 169 -7.38 4.03 21.07
C TYR A 169 -6.51 4.50 22.23
N ALA A 170 -7.12 4.91 23.36
CA ALA A 170 -6.39 5.47 24.50
C ALA A 170 -5.32 4.50 25.04
N ASP A 171 -5.68 3.22 25.20
CA ASP A 171 -4.76 2.20 25.68
C ASP A 171 -3.70 1.84 24.63
N THR A 172 -4.05 1.91 23.33
CA THR A 172 -3.10 1.74 22.24
C THR A 172 -1.99 2.80 22.31
N ILE A 173 -2.36 4.08 22.44
CA ILE A 173 -1.38 5.17 22.55
C ILE A 173 -0.56 5.05 23.83
N LYS A 174 -1.17 4.67 24.95
CA LYS A 174 -0.48 4.43 26.21
C LYS A 174 0.58 3.33 26.05
N PHE A 175 0.22 2.22 25.41
CA PHE A 175 1.15 1.13 25.11
C PHE A 175 2.30 1.60 24.22
N LEU A 176 2.02 2.30 23.11
CA LEU A 176 3.05 2.76 22.18
C LEU A 176 4.03 3.75 22.83
N LYS A 177 3.56 4.59 23.76
CA LYS A 177 4.43 5.50 24.54
C LYS A 177 5.36 4.76 25.49
N GLN A 178 4.94 3.60 25.99
CA GLN A 178 5.71 2.79 26.94
C GLN A 178 6.57 1.73 26.25
N TYR A 179 6.29 1.43 24.99
CA TYR A 179 7.00 0.42 24.22
C TYR A 179 8.46 0.84 23.99
N GLN A 180 9.38 0.00 24.47
CA GLN A 180 10.80 0.16 24.24
C GLN A 180 11.18 -0.56 22.94
N TYR A 181 11.67 0.21 21.97
CA TYR A 181 12.08 -0.34 20.68
C TYR A 181 13.25 -1.32 20.84
N ASP A 182 13.08 -2.52 20.30
CA ASP A 182 14.10 -3.55 20.22
C ASP A 182 14.43 -3.83 18.74
N PRO A 183 15.64 -3.51 18.25
CA PRO A 183 16.00 -3.75 16.86
C PRO A 183 16.04 -5.23 16.47
N GLN A 184 16.05 -6.15 17.44
CA GLN A 184 16.01 -7.58 17.20
C GLN A 184 14.58 -8.13 17.12
N LYS A 185 13.56 -7.31 17.45
CA LYS A 185 12.16 -7.73 17.41
C LYS A 185 11.34 -6.85 16.48
N ALA A 186 10.41 -7.47 15.78
CA ALA A 186 9.46 -6.75 14.94
C ALA A 186 8.10 -6.69 15.64
N LEU A 187 7.63 -5.48 15.92
CA LEU A 187 6.31 -5.26 16.50
C LEU A 187 5.26 -5.06 15.40
N PHE A 188 4.21 -5.87 15.42
CA PHE A 188 3.06 -5.76 14.54
C PHE A 188 1.82 -5.35 15.33
N LEU A 189 1.15 -4.30 14.86
CA LEU A 189 -0.10 -3.82 15.42
C LEU A 189 -1.25 -4.30 14.55
N PHE A 190 -2.14 -5.10 15.12
CA PHE A 190 -3.26 -5.72 14.42
C PHE A 190 -4.60 -5.19 14.94
N PHE A 191 -5.20 -4.28 14.17
CA PHE A 191 -6.47 -3.65 14.47
C PHE A 191 -7.62 -4.52 13.98
N VAL A 192 -8.47 -4.97 14.90
CA VAL A 192 -9.58 -5.88 14.63
C VAL A 192 -10.92 -5.25 15.02
N CYS A 193 -12.00 -5.82 14.47
CA CYS A 193 -13.35 -5.52 14.91
C CYS A 193 -13.50 -5.76 16.43
N SER A 194 -14.33 -4.94 17.06
CA SER A 194 -14.74 -5.13 18.46
C SER A 194 -16.18 -4.66 18.67
N ASP A 195 -16.71 -4.76 19.88
CA ASP A 195 -17.99 -4.15 20.24
C ASP A 195 -17.83 -2.66 20.60
N GLU A 196 -18.91 -2.05 21.12
CA GLU A 196 -18.96 -0.65 21.55
C GLU A 196 -18.09 -0.35 22.79
N HIS A 197 -17.70 -1.39 23.52
CA HIS A 197 -16.86 -1.32 24.71
C HIS A 197 -15.42 -1.79 24.43
N PHE A 198 -15.04 -1.86 23.16
CA PHE A 198 -13.73 -2.35 22.70
C PHE A 198 -13.40 -3.76 23.21
N GLN A 199 -14.40 -4.64 23.27
CA GLN A 199 -14.27 -6.06 23.58
C GLN A 199 -14.38 -6.93 22.33
N ALA A 200 -13.87 -8.16 22.40
CA ALA A 200 -13.82 -9.09 21.29
C ALA A 200 -15.21 -9.31 20.65
N ASN A 201 -15.36 -8.89 19.40
CA ASN A 201 -16.57 -9.11 18.62
C ASN A 201 -16.28 -8.90 17.13
N ASP A 202 -16.65 -9.86 16.29
CA ASP A 202 -16.46 -9.77 14.84
C ASP A 202 -17.77 -9.44 14.14
N TRP A 203 -18.08 -8.14 14.04
CA TRP A 203 -19.29 -7.67 13.36
C TRP A 203 -19.24 -7.76 11.82
N SER A 204 -18.19 -8.37 11.25
CA SER A 204 -17.93 -8.46 9.81
C SER A 204 -17.20 -9.76 9.47
N GLU A 205 -17.63 -10.43 8.39
CA GLU A 205 -16.94 -11.60 7.83
C GLU A 205 -15.49 -11.29 7.47
N ILE A 206 -15.20 -10.05 7.05
CA ILE A 206 -13.84 -9.60 6.73
C ILE A 206 -12.94 -9.64 7.97
N CYS A 207 -13.48 -9.23 9.13
CA CYS A 207 -12.77 -9.30 10.39
C CYS A 207 -12.51 -10.74 10.82
N VAL A 208 -13.49 -11.64 10.69
CA VAL A 208 -13.33 -13.06 11.01
C VAL A 208 -12.19 -13.66 10.19
N LYS A 209 -12.29 -13.61 8.86
CA LYS A 209 -11.30 -14.21 7.95
C LYS A 209 -9.92 -13.57 8.05
N GLY A 210 -9.87 -12.24 8.14
CA GLY A 210 -8.60 -11.53 8.30
C GLY A 210 -7.90 -11.90 9.61
N LYS A 211 -8.65 -12.05 10.70
CA LYS A 211 -8.13 -12.46 12.01
C LYS A 211 -7.62 -13.90 12.01
N GLU A 212 -8.36 -14.82 11.42
CA GLU A 212 -7.94 -16.22 11.27
C GLU A 212 -6.59 -16.31 10.54
N ASN A 213 -6.47 -15.68 9.37
CA ASN A 213 -5.25 -15.70 8.58
C ASN A 213 -4.05 -15.05 9.29
N VAL A 214 -4.25 -13.91 9.95
CA VAL A 214 -3.18 -13.23 10.67
C VAL A 214 -2.67 -14.10 11.82
N TYR A 215 -3.57 -14.71 12.61
CA TYR A 215 -3.15 -15.58 13.71
C TYR A 215 -2.52 -16.87 13.22
N GLU A 216 -3.05 -17.49 12.17
CA GLU A 216 -2.45 -18.67 11.56
C GLU A 216 -1.00 -18.39 11.12
N MET A 217 -0.80 -17.31 10.36
CA MET A 217 0.54 -16.95 9.88
C MET A 217 1.47 -16.50 11.00
N PHE A 218 0.97 -15.75 11.98
CA PHE A 218 1.78 -15.35 13.14
C PHE A 218 2.24 -16.54 13.96
N SER A 219 1.39 -17.56 14.14
CA SER A 219 1.70 -18.76 14.93
C SER A 219 2.87 -19.58 14.36
N THR A 220 3.16 -19.43 13.07
CA THR A 220 4.27 -20.08 12.36
C THR A 220 5.41 -19.11 12.03
N SER A 221 5.28 -17.84 12.44
CA SER A 221 6.28 -16.81 12.18
C SER A 221 7.47 -16.87 13.16
N SER A 222 8.49 -16.06 12.90
CA SER A 222 9.68 -15.98 13.76
C SER A 222 9.33 -15.61 15.20
N GLU A 223 10.05 -16.19 16.17
CA GLU A 223 9.93 -15.82 17.58
C GLU A 223 10.34 -14.36 17.88
N HIS A 224 11.04 -13.73 16.95
CA HIS A 224 11.38 -12.30 16.99
C HIS A 224 10.19 -11.40 16.63
N ASN A 225 9.09 -11.95 16.11
CA ASN A 225 7.89 -11.19 15.82
C ASN A 225 7.00 -11.11 17.08
N GLN A 226 6.49 -9.91 17.33
CA GLN A 226 5.54 -9.62 18.40
C GLN A 226 4.25 -9.11 17.77
N LEU A 227 3.11 -9.62 18.22
CA LEU A 227 1.79 -9.20 17.76
C LEU A 227 1.05 -8.49 18.88
N VAL A 228 0.43 -7.36 18.57
CA VAL A 228 -0.51 -6.68 19.45
C VAL A 228 -1.86 -6.68 18.76
N THR A 229 -2.81 -7.45 19.27
CA THR A 229 -4.21 -7.37 18.86
C THR A 229 -4.88 -6.18 19.54
N ILE A 230 -5.41 -5.27 18.72
CA ILE A 230 -6.08 -4.04 19.15
C ILE A 230 -7.55 -4.16 18.78
N TYR A 231 -8.41 -4.27 19.79
CA TYR A 231 -9.86 -4.16 19.61
C TYR A 231 -10.21 -2.71 19.28
N ALA A 232 -10.54 -2.44 18.02
CA ALA A 232 -10.47 -1.10 17.46
C ALA A 232 -11.85 -0.45 17.19
N GLY A 233 -12.94 -1.04 17.67
CA GLY A 233 -14.27 -0.42 17.74
C GLY A 233 -15.37 -1.22 17.04
N SER A 234 -16.61 -0.83 17.35
CA SER A 234 -17.84 -1.34 16.72
C SER A 234 -18.03 -0.86 15.30
N LYS A 235 -18.96 -1.51 14.57
CA LYS A 235 -19.38 -1.06 13.24
C LYS A 235 -19.78 0.43 13.22
N GLN A 236 -20.43 0.90 14.30
CA GLN A 236 -20.85 2.30 14.42
C GLN A 236 -19.66 3.25 14.62
N TYR A 237 -18.64 2.83 15.38
CA TYR A 237 -17.40 3.59 15.57
C TYR A 237 -16.61 3.80 14.26
N TRP A 238 -16.72 2.84 13.33
CA TRP A 238 -16.10 2.89 11.99
C TRP A 238 -17.00 3.51 10.91
N LYS A 239 -18.19 4.00 11.26
CA LYS A 239 -19.08 4.67 10.29
C LYS A 239 -18.55 6.04 9.88
N TYR A 240 -17.79 6.70 10.75
CA TYR A 240 -17.21 8.02 10.54
C TYR A 240 -15.71 8.00 10.90
N GLN A 241 -15.04 9.11 10.64
CA GLN A 241 -13.68 9.31 11.14
C GLN A 241 -13.67 9.19 12.67
N ASN A 242 -12.68 8.50 13.19
CA ASN A 242 -12.51 8.21 14.61
C ASN A 242 -11.06 8.43 15.04
N ASP A 243 -10.73 8.17 16.29
CA ASP A 243 -9.40 8.47 16.82
C ASP A 243 -8.28 7.74 16.08
N PHE A 244 -8.48 6.47 15.69
CA PHE A 244 -7.50 5.74 14.89
C PHE A 244 -7.35 6.29 13.47
N TYR A 245 -8.44 6.79 12.88
CA TYR A 245 -8.42 7.45 11.57
C TYR A 245 -7.70 8.81 11.63
N ASN A 246 -7.89 9.55 12.72
CA ASN A 246 -7.35 10.89 12.90
C ASN A 246 -5.91 10.89 13.44
N ASP A 247 -5.45 9.77 13.99
CA ASP A 247 -4.09 9.62 14.45
C ASP A 247 -3.06 9.86 13.33
N ARG A 248 -2.07 10.70 13.63
CA ARG A 248 -1.06 11.17 12.69
C ARG A 248 -0.12 10.05 12.24
N ASP A 249 0.21 9.12 13.13
CA ASP A 249 1.19 8.07 12.90
C ASP A 249 0.51 6.78 12.43
N LEU A 250 -0.54 6.36 13.13
CA LEU A 250 -1.26 5.13 12.82
C LEU A 250 -2.11 5.29 11.56
N LYS A 251 -2.90 6.37 11.44
CA LYS A 251 -3.79 6.67 10.30
C LYS A 251 -4.52 5.44 9.75
N ILE A 252 -5.31 4.78 10.61
CA ILE A 252 -6.03 3.55 10.27
C ILE A 252 -7.38 3.92 9.65
N VAL A 253 -7.55 3.64 8.36
CA VAL A 253 -8.79 4.00 7.64
C VAL A 253 -9.87 2.92 7.79
N SER A 254 -9.49 1.68 8.09
CA SER A 254 -10.44 0.58 8.20
C SER A 254 -9.91 -0.60 9.02
N VAL A 255 -10.85 -1.41 9.49
CA VAL A 255 -10.60 -2.71 10.12
C VAL A 255 -11.17 -3.85 9.26
N PRO A 256 -10.57 -5.06 9.33
CA PRO A 256 -9.31 -5.35 10.00
C PRO A 256 -8.11 -4.75 9.25
N SER A 257 -7.03 -4.43 9.96
CA SER A 257 -5.78 -3.98 9.35
C SER A 257 -4.58 -4.32 10.24
N ILE A 258 -3.43 -4.57 9.63
CA ILE A 258 -2.16 -4.85 10.31
C ILE A 258 -1.07 -3.96 9.74
N LEU A 259 -0.13 -3.55 10.59
CA LEU A 259 1.07 -2.82 10.18
C LEU A 259 2.24 -3.15 11.10
N LYS A 260 3.46 -2.92 10.62
CA LYS A 260 4.68 -2.96 11.43
C LYS A 260 4.93 -1.60 12.06
N TRP A 261 5.18 -1.59 13.37
CA TRP A 261 5.62 -0.42 14.13
C TRP A 261 7.14 -0.41 14.22
N GLU A 262 7.77 0.62 13.66
CA GLU A 262 9.24 0.72 13.60
C GLU A 262 9.82 1.45 14.83
N GLY A 263 8.97 1.89 15.78
CA GLY A 263 9.37 2.54 17.04
C GLY A 263 9.91 3.96 16.92
N ARG A 264 10.65 4.27 15.85
CA ARG A 264 11.36 5.54 15.68
C ARG A 264 10.40 6.64 15.20
N GLY A 265 10.02 7.54 16.10
CA GLY A 265 9.27 8.77 15.76
C GLY A 265 7.91 8.52 15.10
N GLY A 266 7.20 7.46 15.50
CA GLY A 266 5.89 7.14 14.93
C GLY A 266 5.93 6.42 13.58
N ARG A 267 7.12 5.98 13.13
CA ARG A 267 7.28 5.33 11.83
C ARG A 267 6.56 3.98 11.78
N THR A 268 5.92 3.74 10.65
CA THR A 268 5.19 2.50 10.35
C THR A 268 5.54 1.99 8.95
N SER A 269 5.40 0.69 8.72
CA SER A 269 5.63 0.07 7.42
C SER A 269 4.73 -1.16 7.23
N GLY A 270 4.72 -1.72 6.01
CA GLY A 270 4.10 -3.03 5.74
C GLY A 270 2.61 -3.12 6.04
N MET A 271 1.83 -2.08 5.71
CA MET A 271 0.41 -2.06 6.06
C MET A 271 -0.41 -2.93 5.11
N LEU A 272 -1.19 -3.86 5.67
CA LEU A 272 -2.23 -4.62 4.98
C LEU A 272 -3.61 -4.27 5.57
N VAL A 273 -4.61 -4.16 4.70
CA VAL A 273 -5.98 -3.75 5.05
C VAL A 273 -7.03 -4.71 4.49
N GLN A 274 -8.06 -4.99 5.28
CA GLN A 274 -9.26 -5.71 4.87
C GLN A 274 -8.96 -6.97 4.06
N THR A 275 -9.43 -7.04 2.81
CA THR A 275 -9.30 -8.23 1.96
C THR A 275 -7.86 -8.57 1.58
N SER A 276 -6.89 -7.66 1.73
CA SER A 276 -5.47 -8.00 1.53
C SER A 276 -4.94 -8.95 2.60
N LEU A 277 -5.60 -9.02 3.76
CA LEU A 277 -5.33 -10.02 4.80
C LEU A 277 -5.81 -11.43 4.40
N TYR A 278 -6.59 -11.55 3.32
CA TYR A 278 -7.01 -12.86 2.81
C TYR A 278 -5.88 -13.56 2.05
N ASP A 279 -4.96 -12.78 1.48
CA ASP A 279 -3.83 -13.29 0.73
C ASP A 279 -2.77 -13.79 1.72
N VAL A 280 -2.82 -15.10 2.03
CA VAL A 280 -1.91 -15.77 2.99
C VAL A 280 -0.45 -15.47 2.69
N GLU A 281 -0.06 -15.43 1.41
CA GLU A 281 1.31 -15.11 1.01
C GLU A 281 1.72 -13.67 1.38
N LEU A 282 0.81 -12.69 1.33
CA LEU A 282 1.11 -11.32 1.73
C LEU A 282 1.29 -11.22 3.25
N VAL A 283 0.44 -11.91 4.02
CA VAL A 283 0.54 -11.93 5.49
C VAL A 283 1.83 -12.65 5.91
N LYS A 284 2.17 -13.76 5.26
CA LYS A 284 3.43 -14.46 5.47
C LYS A 284 4.64 -13.58 5.11
N TYR A 285 4.56 -12.88 3.98
CA TYR A 285 5.61 -11.95 3.55
C TYR A 285 5.79 -10.81 4.56
N LEU A 286 4.69 -10.23 5.07
CA LEU A 286 4.73 -9.21 6.12
C LEU A 286 5.55 -9.65 7.34
N PHE A 287 5.30 -10.87 7.83
CA PHE A 287 5.98 -11.39 9.02
C PHE A 287 7.41 -11.87 8.75
N ALA A 288 7.74 -12.24 7.52
CA ALA A 288 9.08 -12.65 7.15
C ALA A 288 10.00 -11.46 6.81
N LYS A 289 9.42 -10.29 6.51
CA LYS A 289 10.13 -9.09 6.05
C LYS A 289 10.90 -8.39 7.18
N ASN A 290 12.01 -9.01 7.57
CA ASN A 290 13.08 -8.41 8.36
C ASN A 290 14.44 -8.45 7.62
N GLY A 291 14.48 -8.98 6.38
CA GLY A 291 15.69 -9.17 5.57
C GLY A 291 15.52 -8.76 4.11
N SER A 292 16.51 -9.11 3.29
CA SER A 292 16.53 -8.85 1.85
C SER A 292 15.55 -9.77 1.10
N PRO A 293 15.07 -9.41 -0.11
CA PRO A 293 14.11 -10.23 -0.86
C PRO A 293 14.54 -11.70 -1.06
N GLU A 294 15.85 -11.95 -1.16
CA GLU A 294 16.46 -13.27 -1.30
C GLU A 294 16.19 -14.20 -0.11
N SER A 295 15.80 -13.67 1.05
CA SER A 295 15.43 -14.51 2.20
C SER A 295 14.05 -15.13 2.07
N PHE A 296 13.20 -14.60 1.19
CA PHE A 296 11.81 -15.05 1.03
C PHE A 296 11.55 -15.70 -0.33
N PHE A 297 12.21 -15.21 -1.38
CA PHE A 297 12.04 -15.70 -2.74
C PHE A 297 13.24 -16.56 -3.17
N PRO A 298 13.04 -17.56 -4.05
CA PRO A 298 14.16 -18.26 -4.67
C PRO A 298 15.08 -17.27 -5.39
N VAL A 299 16.40 -17.47 -5.28
CA VAL A 299 17.41 -16.53 -5.81
C VAL A 299 17.16 -16.27 -7.29
N GLU A 300 16.87 -17.30 -8.08
CA GLU A 300 16.58 -17.21 -9.51
C GLU A 300 15.33 -16.39 -9.86
N THR A 301 14.44 -16.15 -8.90
CA THR A 301 13.21 -15.37 -9.07
C THR A 301 13.45 -13.88 -8.86
N VAL A 302 14.42 -13.54 -8.01
CA VAL A 302 14.79 -12.15 -7.67
C VAL A 302 16.05 -11.67 -8.38
N GLN A 303 16.89 -12.59 -8.85
CA GLN A 303 18.10 -12.29 -9.59
C GLN A 303 17.75 -11.49 -10.85
N ASN A 304 18.32 -10.28 -10.96
CA ASN A 304 18.07 -9.29 -12.02
C ASN A 304 16.71 -8.57 -11.95
N LYS A 305 16.04 -8.60 -10.79
CA LYS A 305 14.93 -7.72 -10.49
C LYS A 305 15.37 -6.63 -9.52
N GLU A 306 15.03 -5.38 -9.84
CA GLU A 306 15.41 -4.24 -9.03
C GLU A 306 14.21 -3.34 -8.73
N ILE A 307 14.12 -2.87 -7.48
CA ILE A 307 13.21 -1.78 -7.11
C ILE A 307 14.06 -0.57 -6.74
N VAL A 308 14.00 0.48 -7.56
CA VAL A 308 14.72 1.74 -7.35
C VAL A 308 13.73 2.77 -6.83
N THR A 309 14.09 3.54 -5.81
CA THR A 309 13.27 4.68 -5.36
C THR A 309 13.94 5.99 -5.74
N VAL A 310 13.21 6.88 -6.38
CA VAL A 310 13.64 8.24 -6.73
C VAL A 310 12.65 9.25 -6.15
N ASN A 311 13.15 10.41 -5.72
CA ASN A 311 12.36 11.39 -4.98
C ASN A 311 12.35 12.73 -5.74
N GLY A 312 11.17 13.26 -6.00
CA GLY A 312 10.99 14.54 -6.67
C GLY A 312 11.08 14.47 -8.20
N TYR A 313 10.72 15.59 -8.84
CA TYR A 313 10.62 15.69 -10.29
C TYR A 313 11.98 15.64 -10.99
N ASP A 314 12.99 16.34 -10.46
CA ASP A 314 14.34 16.36 -11.06
C ASP A 314 14.94 14.96 -11.13
N ALA A 315 14.88 14.20 -10.04
CA ALA A 315 15.37 12.82 -10.02
C ALA A 315 14.56 11.90 -10.96
N PHE A 316 13.26 12.15 -11.12
CA PHE A 316 12.45 11.46 -12.12
C PHE A 316 12.92 11.78 -13.54
N VAL A 317 13.14 13.05 -13.88
CA VAL A 317 13.65 13.47 -15.19
C VAL A 317 15.01 12.85 -15.47
N ASP A 318 15.96 12.94 -14.54
CA ASP A 318 17.29 12.32 -14.68
C ASP A 318 17.19 10.82 -14.95
N THR A 319 16.28 10.14 -14.25
CA THR A 319 16.04 8.70 -14.44
C THR A 319 15.44 8.40 -15.80
N MET A 320 14.51 9.23 -16.29
CA MET A 320 13.92 9.07 -17.62
C MET A 320 14.95 9.34 -18.72
N THR A 321 15.78 10.37 -18.58
CA THR A 321 16.88 10.66 -19.49
C THR A 321 17.88 9.50 -19.54
N ALA A 322 18.28 8.95 -18.41
CA ALA A 322 19.14 7.77 -18.37
C ALA A 322 18.50 6.56 -19.07
N PHE A 323 17.19 6.36 -18.88
CA PHE A 323 16.44 5.28 -19.55
C PHE A 323 16.41 5.45 -21.08
N GLU A 324 16.30 6.69 -21.60
CA GLU A 324 16.34 6.96 -23.05
C GLU A 324 17.66 6.59 -23.70
N GLU A 325 18.75 6.60 -22.93
CA GLU A 325 20.11 6.28 -23.41
C GLU A 325 20.45 4.78 -23.30
N GLU A 326 19.57 3.97 -22.69
CA GLU A 326 19.78 2.53 -22.55
C GLU A 326 19.73 1.84 -23.93
N MET A 327 20.83 1.18 -24.34
CA MET A 327 20.88 0.44 -25.61
C MET A 327 19.94 -0.78 -25.64
N ASN A 328 19.74 -1.43 -24.48
CA ASN A 328 18.92 -2.63 -24.34
C ASN A 328 18.09 -2.52 -23.05
N PRO A 329 17.04 -1.69 -23.03
CA PRO A 329 16.24 -1.47 -21.84
C PRO A 329 15.56 -2.77 -21.40
N VAL A 330 15.64 -3.04 -20.10
CA VAL A 330 14.90 -4.15 -19.49
C VAL A 330 13.43 -3.76 -19.30
N SER A 331 12.56 -4.74 -19.04
CA SER A 331 11.15 -4.43 -18.76
C SER A 331 11.05 -3.50 -17.56
N THR A 332 10.63 -2.25 -17.79
CA THR A 332 10.66 -1.21 -16.77
C THR A 332 9.25 -0.71 -16.46
N PHE A 333 8.95 -0.67 -15.18
CA PHE A 333 7.67 -0.22 -14.62
C PHE A 333 7.93 1.01 -13.76
N LEU A 334 7.02 1.98 -13.79
CA LEU A 334 7.01 3.12 -12.86
C LEU A 334 5.84 2.95 -11.91
N MET A 335 6.11 3.11 -10.62
CA MET A 335 5.07 3.28 -9.62
C MET A 335 5.15 4.69 -9.06
N MET A 336 4.25 5.55 -9.53
CA MET A 336 4.10 6.91 -9.00
C MET A 336 3.38 6.82 -7.65
N VAL A 337 4.01 7.30 -6.60
CA VAL A 337 3.47 7.29 -5.23
C VAL A 337 3.64 8.64 -4.55
N ALA A 338 2.85 8.85 -3.50
CA ALA A 338 3.07 9.93 -2.56
C ALA A 338 4.49 9.85 -1.97
N GLY A 339 5.13 11.01 -1.80
CA GLY A 339 6.28 11.14 -0.93
C GLY A 339 5.91 10.97 0.54
N ARG A 340 6.88 11.21 1.40
CA ARG A 340 6.81 10.80 2.80
C ARG A 340 6.88 11.98 3.73
N PHE A 341 6.09 11.92 4.78
CA PHE A 341 6.23 12.85 5.89
C PHE A 341 7.62 12.77 6.52
N GLN A 342 8.25 13.93 6.71
CA GLN A 342 9.63 13.98 7.21
C GLN A 342 9.79 13.39 8.62
N TYR A 343 8.77 13.56 9.48
CA TYR A 343 8.83 13.18 10.89
C TYR A 343 8.70 11.66 11.14
N ASN A 344 7.83 10.95 10.39
CA ASN A 344 7.58 9.51 10.59
C ASN A 344 7.82 8.64 9.33
N LYS A 345 8.25 9.24 8.22
CA LYS A 345 8.50 8.57 6.92
C LYS A 345 7.32 7.77 6.36
N ARG A 346 6.10 8.01 6.86
CA ARG A 346 4.87 7.43 6.32
C ARG A 346 4.48 8.19 5.04
N PRO A 347 4.04 7.50 3.97
CA PRO A 347 3.44 8.17 2.82
C PRO A 347 2.21 8.98 3.24
N TRP A 348 2.05 10.19 2.70
CA TRP A 348 0.87 11.00 3.01
C TRP A 348 -0.41 10.41 2.42
N CYS A 349 -0.33 9.74 1.26
CA CYS A 349 -1.45 9.06 0.64
C CYS A 349 -1.69 7.68 1.27
N PRO A 350 -2.87 7.41 1.87
CA PRO A 350 -3.20 6.10 2.44
C PRO A 350 -3.14 4.97 1.41
N TYR A 351 -3.61 5.20 0.19
CA TYR A 351 -3.60 4.17 -0.87
C TYR A 351 -2.18 3.84 -1.34
N CYS A 352 -1.26 4.82 -1.32
CA CYS A 352 0.16 4.55 -1.59
C CYS A 352 0.71 3.62 -0.51
N ARG A 353 0.42 3.91 0.77
CA ARG A 353 0.85 3.06 1.91
C ARG A 353 0.32 1.63 1.81
N TYR A 354 -0.93 1.42 1.40
CA TYR A 354 -1.51 0.08 1.25
C TYR A 354 -0.92 -0.69 0.06
N SER A 355 -0.40 0.03 -0.94
CA SER A 355 0.18 -0.58 -2.13
C SER A 355 1.62 -1.05 -1.93
N GLU A 356 2.37 -0.50 -0.97
CA GLU A 356 3.81 -0.74 -0.83
C GLU A 356 4.14 -2.23 -0.73
N LEU A 357 3.52 -2.94 0.23
CA LEU A 357 3.84 -4.34 0.49
C LEU A 357 3.31 -5.28 -0.62
N PRO A 358 2.04 -5.18 -1.04
CA PRO A 358 1.53 -6.07 -2.10
C PRO A 358 2.24 -5.87 -3.44
N LEU A 359 2.60 -4.62 -3.78
CA LEU A 359 3.33 -4.33 -5.02
C LEU A 359 4.73 -4.93 -5.01
N GLU A 360 5.48 -4.71 -3.94
CA GLU A 360 6.83 -5.26 -3.79
C GLU A 360 6.82 -6.79 -3.90
N TYR A 361 5.92 -7.45 -3.17
CA TYR A 361 5.73 -8.89 -3.25
C TYR A 361 5.40 -9.35 -4.68
N ALA A 362 4.46 -8.67 -5.33
CA ALA A 362 4.00 -9.05 -6.67
C ALA A 362 5.08 -8.84 -7.73
N PHE A 363 5.90 -7.80 -7.62
CA PHE A 363 7.01 -7.54 -8.52
C PHE A 363 8.03 -8.68 -8.44
N TYR A 364 8.50 -9.00 -7.24
CA TYR A 364 9.44 -10.12 -7.07
C TYR A 364 8.83 -11.45 -7.48
N SER A 365 7.55 -11.70 -7.21
CA SER A 365 6.88 -12.97 -7.55
C SER A 365 6.56 -13.15 -9.03
N PHE A 366 6.13 -12.09 -9.72
CA PHE A 366 5.42 -12.21 -10.99
C PHE A 366 5.96 -11.33 -12.12
N ALA A 367 6.80 -10.33 -11.84
CA ALA A 367 7.41 -9.53 -12.91
C ALA A 367 8.37 -10.38 -13.76
N PRO A 368 8.70 -9.92 -14.99
CA PRO A 368 9.68 -10.59 -15.85
C PRO A 368 11.04 -10.77 -15.15
N LYS A 369 11.76 -11.85 -15.47
CA LYS A 369 13.03 -12.20 -14.79
C LYS A 369 14.07 -11.07 -14.83
N ASN A 370 14.11 -10.32 -15.93
CA ASN A 370 14.95 -9.15 -16.08
C ASN A 370 14.05 -7.91 -16.15
N SER A 371 13.80 -7.29 -15.00
CA SER A 371 12.89 -6.16 -14.91
C SER A 371 13.27 -5.19 -13.79
N ARG A 372 12.83 -3.94 -13.94
CA ARG A 372 13.03 -2.88 -12.97
C ARG A 372 11.70 -2.22 -12.62
N LEU A 373 11.48 -1.96 -11.34
CA LEU A 373 10.40 -1.12 -10.84
C LEU A 373 10.99 0.16 -10.27
N ILE A 374 10.69 1.28 -10.90
CA ILE A 374 11.09 2.61 -10.44
C ILE A 374 9.94 3.19 -9.63
N ARG A 375 10.09 3.26 -8.32
CA ARG A 375 9.16 3.93 -7.41
C ARG A 375 9.48 5.42 -7.37
N VAL A 376 8.58 6.24 -7.88
CA VAL A 376 8.75 7.70 -7.91
C VAL A 376 7.92 8.30 -6.79
N GLU A 377 8.59 8.83 -5.76
CA GLU A 377 7.98 9.58 -4.68
C GLU A 377 7.80 11.04 -5.13
N VAL A 378 6.55 11.50 -5.31
CA VAL A 378 6.24 12.78 -5.99
C VAL A 378 6.59 14.01 -5.14
N THR A 379 5.71 14.41 -4.23
CA THR A 379 5.88 15.51 -3.28
C THR A 379 5.82 14.96 -1.86
N ASP A 380 6.41 15.66 -0.89
CA ASP A 380 6.42 15.22 0.51
C ASP A 380 5.13 15.53 1.28
N SER A 381 4.24 16.33 0.70
CA SER A 381 2.98 16.73 1.33
C SER A 381 1.81 16.68 0.33
N TYR A 382 0.61 16.47 0.87
CA TYR A 382 -0.62 16.57 0.08
C TYR A 382 -0.90 18.00 -0.36
N THR A 383 -0.62 18.99 0.49
CA THR A 383 -0.84 20.41 0.16
C THR A 383 -0.01 20.86 -1.04
N ASP A 384 1.20 20.31 -1.22
CA ASP A 384 2.00 20.58 -2.41
C ASP A 384 1.52 19.78 -3.61
N TRP A 385 1.02 18.55 -3.40
CA TRP A 385 0.41 17.74 -4.44
C TRP A 385 -0.87 18.35 -5.03
N GLU A 386 -1.68 19.01 -4.20
CA GLU A 386 -2.93 19.66 -4.61
C GLU A 386 -2.69 20.89 -5.50
N LYS A 387 -1.54 21.55 -5.31
CA LYS A 387 -1.09 22.60 -6.22
C LYS A 387 -0.70 21.97 -7.56
N ARG A 388 -0.69 22.77 -8.63
CA ARG A 388 -0.06 22.32 -9.87
C ARG A 388 1.43 22.11 -9.61
N THR A 389 1.86 20.86 -9.80
CA THR A 389 3.25 20.43 -9.70
C THR A 389 3.80 20.15 -11.10
N GLU A 390 5.11 20.08 -11.20
CA GLU A 390 5.84 19.70 -12.41
C GLU A 390 5.36 18.34 -12.93
N PHE A 391 5.05 17.39 -12.04
CA PHE A 391 4.45 16.11 -12.42
C PHE A 391 3.06 16.24 -13.07
N THR A 392 2.24 17.18 -12.59
CA THR A 392 0.88 17.40 -13.14
C THR A 392 0.92 18.16 -14.47
N GLU A 393 1.93 19.01 -14.67
CA GLU A 393 2.11 19.84 -15.87
C GLU A 393 2.95 19.16 -16.95
N ASP A 394 3.70 18.12 -16.59
CA ASP A 394 4.50 17.33 -17.52
C ASP A 394 3.65 16.88 -18.72
N PRO A 395 4.01 17.26 -19.96
CA PRO A 395 3.17 17.03 -21.13
C PRO A 395 3.03 15.55 -21.49
N ASN A 396 3.99 14.71 -21.09
CA ASN A 396 4.05 13.29 -21.39
C ASN A 396 3.38 12.46 -20.28
N LEU A 397 3.61 12.86 -19.03
CA LEU A 397 3.11 12.14 -17.87
C LEU A 397 1.73 12.60 -17.43
N LYS A 398 1.45 13.92 -17.39
CA LYS A 398 0.20 14.54 -16.90
C LYS A 398 -0.39 13.80 -15.69
N LEU A 399 0.39 13.67 -14.62
CA LEU A 399 0.02 12.84 -13.47
C LEU A 399 -1.13 13.50 -12.70
N GLN A 400 -2.27 12.80 -12.57
CA GLN A 400 -3.46 13.34 -11.89
C GLN A 400 -3.71 12.74 -10.51
N HIS A 401 -3.18 11.57 -10.24
CA HIS A 401 -3.41 10.87 -8.98
C HIS A 401 -2.25 9.93 -8.67
N VAL A 402 -2.10 9.63 -7.37
CA VAL A 402 -1.21 8.60 -6.85
C VAL A 402 -2.01 7.70 -5.88
N PRO A 403 -1.72 6.39 -5.81
CA PRO A 403 -0.73 5.67 -6.60
C PRO A 403 -1.14 5.48 -8.08
N LEU A 404 -0.16 5.41 -8.98
CA LEU A 404 -0.38 5.05 -10.40
C LEU A 404 0.77 4.18 -10.94
N MET A 405 0.42 3.02 -11.46
CA MET A 405 1.35 2.12 -12.17
C MET A 405 1.42 2.47 -13.65
N LEU A 406 2.64 2.56 -14.18
CA LEU A 406 2.93 2.73 -15.60
C LEU A 406 3.88 1.62 -16.06
N LYS A 407 3.73 1.21 -17.32
CA LYS A 407 4.77 0.49 -18.05
C LYS A 407 5.39 1.44 -19.05
N ILE A 408 6.73 1.50 -19.08
CA ILE A 408 7.45 2.36 -20.02
C ILE A 408 8.17 1.55 -21.09
N ASP A 409 8.19 2.10 -22.29
CA ASP A 409 8.86 1.57 -23.46
C ASP A 409 9.62 2.68 -24.18
N LEU A 410 10.75 2.33 -24.79
CA LEU A 410 11.38 3.20 -25.78
C LEU A 410 10.62 3.10 -27.10
N GLU A 411 10.24 4.26 -27.62
CA GLU A 411 9.70 4.42 -28.97
C GLU A 411 10.85 4.60 -29.97
N PRO A 412 10.64 4.27 -31.27
CA PRO A 412 11.64 4.50 -32.31
C PRO A 412 12.08 5.97 -32.36
N ALA A 413 13.35 6.19 -32.70
CA ALA A 413 14.02 7.50 -32.66
C ALA A 413 13.34 8.61 -33.49
N ASP A 414 12.44 8.27 -34.40
CA ASP A 414 11.73 9.21 -35.29
C ASP A 414 10.50 9.88 -34.63
N ILE A 415 10.17 9.54 -33.38
CA ILE A 415 9.03 10.10 -32.63
C ILE A 415 9.53 11.14 -31.63
N THR A 416 8.84 12.29 -31.52
CA THR A 416 9.22 13.42 -30.64
C THR A 416 9.30 13.06 -29.15
N ASN A 417 8.61 12.00 -28.74
CA ASN A 417 8.66 11.45 -27.38
C ASN A 417 9.30 10.06 -27.45
N LYS A 418 10.54 9.94 -26.96
CA LYS A 418 11.26 8.67 -26.97
C LYS A 418 10.74 7.66 -25.96
N ILE A 419 9.98 8.10 -24.94
CA ILE A 419 9.36 7.22 -23.95
C ILE A 419 7.85 7.20 -24.15
N LYS A 420 7.28 6.01 -24.26
CA LYS A 420 5.85 5.77 -24.16
C LYS A 420 5.45 5.33 -22.76
N PHE A 421 4.51 6.05 -22.16
CA PHE A 421 3.91 5.72 -20.88
C PHE A 421 2.56 5.02 -21.08
N THR A 422 2.48 3.75 -20.68
CA THR A 422 1.22 3.01 -20.66
C THR A 422 0.67 2.96 -19.24
N ARG A 423 -0.47 3.62 -19.00
CA ARG A 423 -1.09 3.72 -17.66
C ARG A 423 -1.90 2.47 -17.33
N HIS A 424 -1.79 1.99 -16.08
CA HIS A 424 -2.53 0.84 -15.59
C HIS A 424 -3.13 1.11 -14.22
N MET A 425 -4.45 1.33 -14.17
CA MET A 425 -5.17 1.65 -12.93
C MET A 425 -5.97 0.43 -12.43
N PHE A 426 -5.67 -0.02 -11.22
CA PHE A 426 -6.41 -1.08 -10.52
C PHE A 426 -6.11 -1.00 -9.01
N ARG A 427 -6.74 -1.86 -8.20
CA ARG A 427 -6.50 -1.94 -6.75
C ARG A 427 -5.12 -2.54 -6.47
N TYR A 428 -4.13 -1.69 -6.16
CA TYR A 428 -2.75 -2.11 -5.86
C TYR A 428 -2.59 -2.73 -4.47
N ASP A 429 -3.59 -2.60 -3.59
CA ASP A 429 -3.64 -3.29 -2.30
C ASP A 429 -4.06 -4.77 -2.42
N ARG A 430 -4.39 -5.24 -3.63
CA ARG A 430 -4.83 -6.62 -3.88
C ARG A 430 -3.82 -7.37 -4.73
N LEU A 431 -3.49 -8.60 -4.31
CA LEU A 431 -2.48 -9.40 -5.01
C LEU A 431 -2.96 -9.87 -6.40
N THR A 432 -4.24 -10.24 -6.53
CA THR A 432 -4.76 -10.80 -7.79
C THR A 432 -4.61 -9.84 -8.99
N PRO A 433 -5.04 -8.56 -8.92
CA PRO A 433 -4.81 -7.60 -10.00
C PRO A 433 -3.33 -7.41 -10.34
N LEU A 434 -2.46 -7.29 -9.33
CA LEU A 434 -1.01 -7.13 -9.52
C LEU A 434 -0.38 -8.34 -10.24
N ARG A 435 -0.76 -9.55 -9.83
CA ARG A 435 -0.34 -10.80 -10.48
C ARG A 435 -0.77 -10.82 -11.95
N LEU A 436 -2.02 -10.49 -12.24
CA LEU A 436 -2.53 -10.46 -13.61
C LEU A 436 -1.83 -9.39 -14.45
N PHE A 437 -1.46 -8.26 -13.86
CA PHE A 437 -0.71 -7.21 -14.53
C PHE A 437 0.69 -7.69 -14.92
N PHE A 438 1.51 -8.12 -13.97
CA PHE A 438 2.90 -8.49 -14.22
C PHE A 438 3.03 -9.72 -15.15
N LYS A 439 2.11 -10.69 -15.02
CA LYS A 439 2.09 -11.88 -15.88
C LYS A 439 1.82 -11.60 -17.36
N ARG A 440 1.35 -10.40 -17.73
CA ARG A 440 1.18 -10.01 -19.14
C ARG A 440 2.51 -9.73 -19.86
N PHE A 441 3.58 -9.58 -19.09
CA PHE A 441 4.90 -9.20 -19.60
C PHE A 441 5.96 -10.30 -19.37
N THR A 442 5.59 -11.40 -18.71
CA THR A 442 6.43 -12.59 -18.47
C THR A 442 6.27 -13.56 -19.62
#